data_AF-A0A9D6R2D4-F1
#
_entry.id   AF-A0A9D6R2D4-F1
#
_cell.length_a   1.000
_cell.length_b   1.000
_cell.length_c   1.000
_cell.angle_alpha   90.00
_cell.angle_beta   90.00
_cell.angle_gamma   90.00
#
_symmetry.space_group_name_H-M   'P 1'
#
loop_
_entity.id
_entity.type
_entity.pdbx_description
1 polymer ?
#
loop_
_entity_poly.entity_id
_entity_poly.type
_entity_poly.pdbx_seq_one_letter_code
_entity_poly.pdbx_strand_id
1 'polypeptide(L)'
;GADTNMIVYDASFAAIGGNDDISPQNLGSEFIYTSTSNSLIYLLIGPNGDLQRSEAASRQYTLSCAASFLLTPTPTATTGFTGGGGAGGPITIIVTATPGPQTPTPTPGSPIQIRPLATPQGAGAPVPRLVVIDLLVYYDANGNKVPNAGEGVLGLAAEAQELATGRLIGQGFTDASGLLHLTATATGGVNVVVPFLGFSQTVSGDSETVIVRIEPRPLPGLIP
;
A
#
# COMPACT_ATOMS: atom_id res chain seq x y z
N GLY A 1 -23.24 -1.82 16.80
CA GLY A 1 -22.11 -1.04 16.27
C GLY A 1 -21.45 -1.86 15.17
N ALA A 2 -20.52 -1.27 14.43
CA ALA A 2 -19.62 -2.07 13.59
C ALA A 2 -18.77 -2.95 14.50
N ASP A 3 -18.69 -4.25 14.19
CA ASP A 3 -17.70 -5.15 14.78
C ASP A 3 -16.30 -4.63 14.42
N THR A 4 -15.55 -4.21 15.43
CA THR A 4 -14.30 -3.47 15.28
C THR A 4 -13.14 -4.41 15.54
N ASN A 5 -12.06 -4.27 14.77
CA ASN A 5 -10.78 -4.85 15.09
C ASN A 5 -9.74 -3.74 15.17
N MET A 6 -8.89 -3.79 16.20
CA MET A 6 -7.80 -2.86 16.42
C MET A 6 -6.47 -3.60 16.49
N ILE A 7 -5.52 -3.16 15.66
CA ILE A 7 -4.13 -3.62 15.70
C ILE A 7 -3.24 -2.41 15.96
N VAL A 8 -2.29 -2.55 16.88
CA VAL A 8 -1.38 -1.49 17.31
C VAL A 8 0.04 -1.84 16.90
N TYR A 9 0.73 -0.86 16.31
CA TYR A 9 2.08 -0.97 15.82
C TYR A 9 3.00 0.07 16.47
N ASP A 10 4.28 -0.27 16.58
CA ASP A 10 5.32 0.67 16.95
C ASP A 10 5.74 1.57 15.77
N ALA A 11 6.69 2.47 16.01
CA ALA A 11 7.21 3.39 15.01
C ALA A 11 7.90 2.71 13.81
N SER A 12 8.26 1.43 13.91
CA SER A 12 8.85 0.63 12.84
C SER A 12 7.81 -0.18 12.05
N PHE A 13 6.52 0.01 12.35
CA PHE A 13 5.40 -0.80 11.86
C PHE A 13 5.46 -2.28 12.29
N ALA A 14 6.17 -2.59 13.38
CA ALA A 14 6.09 -3.90 14.00
C ALA A 14 4.84 -3.97 14.89
N ALA A 15 4.08 -5.08 14.80
CA ALA A 15 2.88 -5.25 15.60
C ALA A 15 3.24 -5.43 17.09
N ILE A 16 2.65 -4.59 17.94
CA ILE A 16 2.75 -4.68 19.41
C ILE A 16 1.66 -5.62 19.93
N GLY A 17 0.46 -5.54 19.34
CA GLY A 17 -0.69 -6.33 19.73
C GLY A 17 -1.98 -5.78 19.14
N GLY A 18 -3.11 -6.24 19.65
CA GLY A 18 -4.42 -5.85 19.17
C GLY A 18 -5.53 -6.60 19.89
N ASN A 19 -6.76 -6.22 19.60
CA ASN A 19 -7.96 -6.86 20.13
C ASN A 19 -9.14 -6.56 19.20
N ASP A 20 -10.04 -7.51 19.05
CA ASP A 20 -11.30 -7.35 18.33
C ASP A 20 -12.46 -7.01 19.29
N ASP A 21 -12.59 -7.70 20.42
CA ASP A 21 -13.70 -7.46 21.38
C ASP A 21 -13.22 -7.06 22.79
N ILE A 22 -13.81 -6.02 23.38
CA ILE A 22 -13.61 -5.65 24.81
C ILE A 22 -14.03 -6.79 25.74
N SER A 23 -15.13 -7.45 25.37
CA SER A 23 -15.69 -8.59 26.10
C SER A 23 -16.58 -9.38 25.14
N PRO A 24 -16.90 -10.66 25.45
CA PRO A 24 -17.80 -11.44 24.59
C PRO A 24 -19.10 -10.68 24.31
N GLN A 25 -19.44 -10.51 23.03
CA GLN A 25 -20.60 -9.75 22.50
C GLN A 25 -20.47 -8.22 22.54
N ASN A 26 -19.35 -7.66 23.00
CA ASN A 26 -19.06 -6.24 22.88
C ASN A 26 -18.16 -5.97 21.67
N LEU A 27 -18.81 -5.57 20.57
CA LEU A 27 -18.26 -5.29 19.24
C LEU A 27 -17.21 -4.15 19.18
N GLY A 28 -16.87 -3.54 20.31
CA GLY A 28 -15.84 -2.51 20.40
C GLY A 28 -14.51 -3.14 20.81
N SER A 29 -13.39 -2.57 20.35
CA SER A 29 -12.06 -3.05 20.68
C SER A 29 -11.38 -2.21 21.78
N GLU A 30 -10.59 -2.84 22.64
CA GLU A 30 -9.75 -2.17 23.64
C GLU A 30 -8.37 -2.80 23.69
N PHE A 31 -7.33 -1.95 23.75
CA PHE A 31 -5.94 -2.36 23.88
C PHE A 31 -5.24 -1.49 24.92
N ILE A 32 -4.58 -2.14 25.88
CA ILE A 32 -3.84 -1.50 26.96
C ILE A 32 -2.37 -1.92 26.85
N TYR A 33 -1.46 -0.95 26.81
CA TYR A 33 -0.03 -1.21 26.85
C TYR A 33 0.72 -0.15 27.66
N THR A 34 1.91 -0.53 28.13
CA THR A 34 2.83 0.36 28.84
C THR A 34 3.99 0.72 27.93
N SER A 35 4.21 2.01 27.67
CA SER A 35 5.41 2.49 26.97
C SER A 35 6.46 3.00 27.95
N THR A 36 7.73 2.69 27.68
CA THR A 36 8.89 3.27 28.38
C THR A 36 9.54 4.41 27.58
N SER A 37 9.07 4.68 26.36
CA SER A 37 9.62 5.70 25.47
C SER A 37 8.54 6.64 24.93
N ASN A 38 8.93 7.89 24.64
CA ASN A 38 8.06 8.84 23.95
C ASN A 38 8.21 8.64 22.44
N SER A 39 7.45 7.71 21.88
CA SER A 39 7.50 7.34 20.45
C SER A 39 6.10 7.35 19.83
N LEU A 40 6.05 7.42 18.49
CA LEU A 40 4.80 7.27 17.76
C LEU A 40 4.33 5.82 17.80
N ILE A 41 3.02 5.66 17.95
CA ILE A 41 2.33 4.40 17.71
C ILE A 41 1.35 4.58 16.56
N TYR A 42 1.15 3.52 15.79
CA TYR A 42 0.17 3.49 14.71
C TYR A 42 -0.94 2.53 15.08
N LEU A 43 -2.18 2.96 14.84
CA LEU A 43 -3.37 2.13 15.06
C LEU A 43 -4.00 1.84 13.70
N LEU A 44 -4.18 0.56 13.41
CA LEU A 44 -5.04 0.09 12.32
C LEU A 44 -6.39 -0.27 12.93
N ILE A 45 -7.42 0.50 12.57
CA ILE A 45 -8.79 0.32 13.05
C ILE A 45 -9.66 0.01 11.84
N GLY A 46 -10.42 -1.07 11.92
CA GLY A 46 -11.27 -1.51 10.83
C GLY A 46 -12.32 -2.50 11.29
N PRO A 47 -13.09 -3.05 10.34
CA PRO A 47 -14.05 -4.08 10.67
C PRO A 47 -13.36 -5.41 11.02
N ASN A 48 -14.00 -6.21 11.86
CA ASN A 48 -13.65 -7.62 11.98
C ASN A 48 -14.15 -8.38 10.74
N GLY A 49 -13.25 -9.14 10.09
CA GLY A 49 -13.55 -9.93 8.89
C GLY A 49 -13.65 -9.16 7.56
N ASP A 50 -13.96 -9.91 6.50
CA ASP A 50 -14.05 -9.39 5.13
C ASP A 50 -15.39 -8.66 4.91
N LEU A 51 -15.35 -7.33 4.90
CA LEU A 51 -16.48 -6.52 4.44
C LEU A 51 -16.31 -6.08 2.99
N GLN A 52 -17.42 -6.00 2.26
CA GLN A 52 -17.43 -5.34 0.97
C GLN A 52 -16.96 -3.89 1.11
N ARG A 53 -16.13 -3.42 0.18
CA ARG A 53 -15.52 -2.08 0.21
C ARG A 53 -16.56 -0.96 0.37
N SER A 54 -17.73 -1.10 -0.26
CA SER A 54 -18.85 -0.15 -0.15
C SER A 54 -19.42 -0.07 1.26
N GLU A 55 -19.53 -1.21 1.95
CA GLU A 55 -20.01 -1.28 3.32
C GLU A 55 -18.95 -0.76 4.29
N ALA A 56 -17.69 -1.15 4.11
CA ALA A 56 -16.58 -0.67 4.94
C ALA A 56 -16.44 0.86 4.90
N ALA A 57 -16.62 1.47 3.72
CA ALA A 57 -16.59 2.92 3.55
C ALA A 57 -17.75 3.67 4.24
N SER A 58 -18.85 2.97 4.55
CA SER A 58 -20.02 3.55 5.22
C SER A 58 -19.94 3.49 6.75
N ARG A 59 -18.96 2.76 7.32
CA ARG A 59 -18.83 2.58 8.77
C ARG A 59 -18.04 3.72 9.39
N GLN A 60 -18.53 4.22 10.52
CA GLN A 60 -17.85 5.22 11.33
C GLN A 60 -17.37 4.59 12.63
N TYR A 61 -16.13 4.92 13.02
CA TYR A 61 -15.52 4.47 14.27
C TYR A 61 -15.24 5.69 15.15
N THR A 62 -15.33 5.51 16.47
CA THR A 62 -14.92 6.50 17.46
C THR A 62 -13.72 5.95 18.21
N LEU A 63 -12.64 6.72 18.25
CA LEU A 63 -11.42 6.37 18.99
C LEU A 63 -11.32 7.24 20.23
N SER A 64 -11.13 6.61 21.39
CA SER A 64 -10.82 7.26 22.66
C SER A 64 -9.48 6.75 23.17
N CYS A 65 -8.59 7.66 23.57
CA CYS A 65 -7.28 7.32 24.10
C CYS A 65 -7.09 7.96 25.48
N ALA A 66 -6.63 7.17 26.45
CA ALA A 66 -6.26 7.64 27.78
C ALA A 66 -4.82 7.19 28.11
N ALA A 67 -4.05 8.05 28.78
CA ALA A 67 -2.73 7.73 29.31
C ALA A 67 -2.67 8.04 30.80
N SER A 68 -1.96 7.19 31.54
CA SER A 68 -1.63 7.38 32.94
C SER A 68 -0.12 7.30 33.13
N PHE A 69 0.45 8.16 33.97
CA PHE A 69 1.89 8.24 34.21
C PHE A 69 2.19 7.84 35.66
N LEU A 70 3.14 6.92 35.87
CA LEU A 70 3.68 6.64 37.20
C LEU A 70 4.62 7.78 37.59
N LEU A 71 4.46 8.37 38.78
CA LEU A 71 5.39 9.42 39.24
C LEU A 71 6.77 8.83 39.56
N THR A 72 7.82 9.59 39.24
CA THR A 72 9.17 9.35 39.77
C THR A 72 9.20 9.66 41.27
N PRO A 73 9.68 8.77 42.15
CA PRO A 73 9.80 9.09 43.57
C PRO A 73 10.80 10.23 43.77
N THR A 74 10.40 11.26 44.53
CA THR A 74 11.30 12.36 44.95
C THR A 74 12.40 11.79 45.86
N PRO A 75 13.69 12.10 45.64
CA PRO A 75 14.76 11.64 46.53
C PRO A 75 14.53 12.14 47.96
N THR A 76 14.56 11.22 48.93
CA THR A 76 14.49 11.54 50.36
C THR A 76 15.74 12.32 50.76
N ALA A 77 15.58 13.51 51.34
CA ALA A 77 16.71 14.28 51.85
C ALA A 77 17.38 13.53 53.02
N THR A 78 18.67 13.24 52.91
CA THR A 78 19.48 12.69 54.00
C THR A 78 19.73 13.79 55.03
N THR A 79 19.30 13.59 56.28
CA THR A 79 19.57 14.53 57.38
C THR A 79 21.07 14.56 57.68
N GLY A 80 21.71 15.71 57.48
CA GLY A 80 23.08 15.97 57.94
C GLY A 80 23.11 16.31 59.43
N PHE A 81 23.89 15.56 60.21
CA PHE A 81 24.19 15.89 61.60
C PHE A 81 25.47 16.75 61.63
N THR A 82 25.39 18.00 62.10
CA THR A 82 26.57 18.77 62.53
C THR A 82 26.54 18.93 64.04
N GLY A 83 27.23 18.05 64.74
CA GLY A 83 27.46 18.17 66.19
C GLY A 83 28.65 19.06 66.50
N GLY A 84 28.56 19.86 67.58
CA GLY A 84 29.73 20.31 68.32
C GLY A 84 29.66 21.66 69.03
N GLY A 85 29.15 21.68 70.27
CA GLY A 85 29.81 22.34 71.40
C GLY A 85 29.45 23.79 71.78
N GLY A 86 28.85 23.95 72.98
CA GLY A 86 29.22 25.03 73.90
C GLY A 86 28.15 26.06 74.30
N ALA A 87 27.74 25.99 75.57
CA ALA A 87 27.19 27.06 76.43
C ALA A 87 25.75 27.60 76.19
N GLY A 88 24.80 27.05 76.95
CA GLY A 88 24.07 27.84 77.97
C GLY A 88 23.00 28.85 77.55
N GLY A 89 22.25 28.61 76.47
CA GLY A 89 21.02 29.37 76.15
C GLY A 89 19.82 28.44 75.88
N PRO A 90 18.56 28.88 76.10
CA PRO A 90 17.39 28.10 75.71
C PRO A 90 17.43 27.87 74.20
N ILE A 91 17.52 26.61 73.79
CA ILE A 91 17.50 26.22 72.39
C ILE A 91 16.03 26.27 71.96
N THR A 92 15.67 27.21 71.09
CA THR A 92 14.35 27.21 70.44
C THR A 92 14.31 26.04 69.46
N ILE A 93 13.60 24.96 69.81
CA ILE A 93 13.29 23.89 68.85
C ILE A 93 12.20 24.43 67.93
N ILE A 94 12.59 24.87 66.74
CA ILE A 94 11.63 25.13 65.66
C ILE A 94 11.27 23.77 65.07
N VAL A 95 10.12 23.22 65.45
CA VAL A 95 9.52 22.09 64.74
C VAL A 95 8.93 22.66 63.46
N THR A 96 9.70 22.67 62.38
CA THR A 96 9.12 22.90 61.06
C THR A 96 8.29 21.66 60.72
N ALA A 97 6.97 21.80 60.66
CA ALA A 97 6.09 20.72 60.22
C ALA A 97 6.56 20.24 58.84
N THR A 98 7.08 19.02 58.77
CA THR A 98 7.41 18.38 57.50
C THR A 98 6.08 18.03 56.82
N PRO A 99 5.84 18.45 55.56
CA PRO A 99 4.67 17.97 54.83
C PRO A 99 4.70 16.44 54.82
N GLY A 100 3.63 15.79 55.30
CA GLY A 100 3.48 14.34 55.26
C GLY A 100 3.57 13.81 53.83
N PRO A 101 3.72 12.48 53.63
CA PRO A 101 3.77 11.88 52.31
C PRO A 101 2.51 12.29 51.53
N GLN A 102 2.69 13.22 50.59
CA GLN A 102 1.61 13.58 49.68
C GLN A 102 1.34 12.35 48.83
N THR A 103 0.12 11.83 48.89
CA THR A 103 -0.36 10.90 47.88
C THR A 103 -0.09 11.55 46.52
N PRO A 104 0.66 10.88 45.62
CA PRO A 104 0.99 11.47 44.33
C PRO A 104 -0.30 11.78 43.58
N THR A 105 -0.67 13.07 43.52
CA THR A 105 -1.76 13.50 42.64
C THR A 105 -1.27 13.30 41.21
N PRO A 106 -1.96 12.52 40.37
CA PRO A 106 -1.56 12.36 38.98
C PRO A 106 -1.58 13.74 38.31
N THR A 107 -0.41 14.23 37.92
CA THR A 107 -0.31 15.42 37.08
C THR A 107 -0.92 15.06 35.72
N PRO A 108 -1.86 15.83 35.17
CA PRO A 108 -2.35 15.62 33.81
C PRO A 108 -1.13 15.68 32.87
N GLY A 109 -0.76 14.54 32.29
CA GLY A 109 0.30 14.52 31.28
C GLY A 109 -0.16 15.23 30.01
N SER A 110 0.79 15.52 29.12
CA SER A 110 0.50 16.17 27.84
C SER A 110 -0.63 15.43 27.10
N PRO A 111 -1.58 16.16 26.48
CA PRO A 111 -2.70 15.53 25.79
C PRO A 111 -2.19 14.67 24.62
N ILE A 112 -2.66 13.42 24.54
CA ILE A 112 -2.39 12.53 23.40
C ILE A 112 -2.87 13.22 22.13
N GLN A 113 -1.98 13.37 21.15
CA GLN A 113 -2.33 13.92 19.84
C GLN A 113 -2.65 12.77 18.90
N ILE A 114 -3.88 12.73 18.39
CA ILE A 114 -4.31 11.77 17.37
C ILE A 114 -4.22 12.46 16.01
N ARG A 115 -3.42 11.88 15.12
CA ARG A 115 -3.32 12.34 13.73
C ARG A 115 -3.80 11.24 12.79
N PRO A 116 -4.95 11.41 12.11
CA PRO A 116 -5.40 10.48 11.09
C PRO A 116 -4.34 10.36 9.98
N LEU A 117 -4.01 9.13 9.61
CA LEU A 117 -3.20 8.85 8.43
C LEU A 117 -4.15 8.61 7.27
N ALA A 118 -3.91 9.26 6.12
CA ALA A 118 -4.72 9.02 4.94
C ALA A 118 -4.58 7.55 4.52
N THR A 119 -5.70 6.84 4.46
CA THR A 119 -5.72 5.52 3.84
C THR A 119 -5.53 5.71 2.32
N PRO A 120 -4.59 4.98 1.69
CA PRO A 120 -4.50 5.03 0.23
C PRO A 120 -5.83 4.57 -0.36
N GLN A 121 -6.49 5.46 -1.09
CA GLN A 121 -7.70 5.13 -1.82
C GLN A 121 -7.32 4.11 -2.89
N GLY A 122 -7.83 2.89 -2.79
CA GLY A 122 -7.57 1.85 -3.78
C GLY A 122 -7.98 2.35 -5.18
N ALA A 123 -7.16 2.06 -6.19
CA ALA A 123 -7.50 2.32 -7.58
C ALA A 123 -8.91 1.77 -7.87
N GLY A 124 -9.72 2.55 -8.59
CA GLY A 124 -11.06 2.15 -9.00
C GLY A 124 -11.03 0.84 -9.79
N ALA A 125 -12.17 0.16 -9.89
CA ALA A 125 -12.28 -1.00 -10.76
C ALA A 125 -11.87 -0.60 -12.19
N PRO A 126 -11.04 -1.41 -12.87
CA PRO A 126 -10.59 -1.09 -14.22
C PRO A 126 -11.82 -1.03 -15.16
N VAL A 127 -11.96 0.10 -15.85
CA VAL A 127 -13.13 0.40 -16.68
C VAL A 127 -12.92 -0.23 -18.07
N PRO A 128 -13.89 -0.99 -18.61
CA PRO A 128 -13.82 -1.49 -19.97
C PRO A 128 -13.72 -0.33 -20.95
N ARG A 129 -12.75 -0.40 -21.87
CA ARG A 129 -12.59 0.56 -22.96
C ARG A 129 -12.42 -0.16 -24.29
N LEU A 130 -12.78 0.54 -25.36
CA LEU A 130 -12.54 0.07 -26.71
C LEU A 130 -11.06 0.28 -27.06
N VAL A 131 -10.43 -0.75 -27.59
CA VAL A 131 -9.05 -0.73 -28.06
C VAL A 131 -9.05 -1.09 -29.54
N VAL A 132 -8.46 -0.23 -30.35
CA VAL A 132 -8.26 -0.38 -31.79
C VAL A 132 -6.79 -0.71 -32.03
N ILE A 133 -6.53 -1.77 -32.80
CA ILE A 133 -5.19 -2.27 -33.08
C ILE A 133 -5.05 -2.41 -34.58
N ASP A 134 -4.13 -1.65 -35.15
CA ASP A 134 -3.72 -1.77 -36.54
C ASP A 134 -2.39 -2.52 -36.61
N LEU A 135 -2.42 -3.78 -37.04
CA LEU A 135 -1.22 -4.59 -37.24
C LEU A 135 -0.78 -4.50 -38.69
N LEU A 136 0.49 -4.19 -38.93
CA LEU A 136 1.14 -4.30 -40.23
C LEU A 136 2.29 -5.31 -40.13
N VAL A 137 2.24 -6.36 -40.95
CA VAL A 137 3.34 -7.34 -41.08
C VAL A 137 3.89 -7.30 -42.50
N TYR A 138 5.19 -7.03 -42.63
CA TYR A 138 5.86 -6.95 -43.93
C TYR A 138 7.21 -7.68 -43.96
N TYR A 139 7.54 -8.25 -45.12
CA TYR A 139 8.83 -8.85 -45.43
C TYR A 139 9.73 -7.81 -46.12
N ASP A 140 10.77 -7.37 -45.42
CA ASP A 140 11.68 -6.31 -45.85
C ASP A 140 12.69 -6.83 -46.89
N ALA A 141 12.21 -7.13 -48.09
CA ALA A 141 12.99 -7.79 -49.14
C ALA A 141 14.22 -6.97 -49.56
N ASN A 142 14.11 -5.64 -49.52
CA ASN A 142 15.17 -4.72 -49.91
C ASN A 142 16.06 -4.26 -48.74
N GLY A 143 15.74 -4.67 -47.50
CA GLY A 143 16.53 -4.37 -46.31
C GLY A 143 16.48 -2.90 -45.86
N ASN A 144 15.53 -2.10 -46.36
CA ASN A 144 15.47 -0.67 -46.07
C ASN A 144 14.71 -0.35 -44.77
N LYS A 145 14.11 -1.35 -44.11
CA LYS A 145 13.34 -1.22 -42.86
C LYS A 145 12.11 -0.33 -42.98
N VAL A 146 11.61 -0.14 -44.20
CA VAL A 146 10.43 0.65 -44.51
C VAL A 146 9.43 -0.27 -45.21
N PRO A 147 8.16 -0.33 -44.77
CA PRO A 147 7.17 -1.10 -45.49
C PRO A 147 6.94 -0.53 -46.90
N ASN A 148 7.11 -1.36 -47.93
CA ASN A 148 6.85 -0.99 -49.32
C ASN A 148 5.64 -1.73 -49.88
N ALA A 149 5.08 -1.20 -50.98
CA ALA A 149 4.01 -1.87 -51.70
C ALA A 149 4.47 -3.26 -52.18
N GLY A 150 3.67 -4.29 -51.89
CA GLY A 150 3.98 -5.69 -52.24
C GLY A 150 4.82 -6.44 -51.21
N GLU A 151 5.25 -5.81 -50.11
CA GLU A 151 5.96 -6.49 -49.03
C GLU A 151 5.04 -7.04 -47.93
N GLY A 152 3.74 -6.78 -48.03
CA GLY A 152 2.73 -7.28 -47.11
C GLY A 152 2.69 -8.81 -47.04
N VAL A 153 2.57 -9.35 -45.83
CA VAL A 153 2.48 -10.80 -45.62
C VAL A 153 1.02 -11.21 -45.43
N LEU A 154 0.48 -11.94 -46.39
CA LEU A 154 -0.90 -12.45 -46.37
C LEU A 154 -1.06 -13.65 -45.43
N GLY A 155 -2.18 -13.68 -44.70
CA GLY A 155 -2.68 -14.88 -44.02
C GLY A 155 -1.98 -15.22 -42.70
N LEU A 156 -1.24 -14.30 -42.09
CA LEU A 156 -0.69 -14.50 -40.75
C LEU A 156 -1.77 -14.33 -39.71
N ALA A 157 -1.92 -15.34 -38.86
CA ALA A 157 -2.78 -15.27 -37.69
C ALA A 157 -2.20 -14.33 -36.65
N ALA A 158 -3.03 -13.45 -36.11
CA ALA A 158 -2.70 -12.64 -34.95
C ALA A 158 -3.84 -12.64 -33.93
N GLU A 159 -3.46 -12.52 -32.67
CA GLU A 159 -4.33 -12.58 -31.51
C GLU A 159 -4.14 -11.33 -30.66
N ALA A 160 -5.24 -10.81 -30.11
CA ALA A 160 -5.25 -9.81 -29.06
C ALA A 160 -5.70 -10.49 -27.76
N GLN A 161 -4.86 -10.45 -26.73
CA GLN A 161 -5.11 -11.09 -25.44
C GLN A 161 -5.09 -10.03 -24.32
N GLU A 162 -5.99 -10.11 -23.37
CA GLU A 162 -6.01 -9.21 -22.21
C GLU A 162 -4.79 -9.49 -21.31
N LEU A 163 -3.96 -8.47 -21.06
CA LEU A 163 -2.66 -8.63 -20.42
C LEU A 163 -2.75 -9.23 -19.00
N ALA A 164 -3.79 -8.87 -18.26
CA ALA A 164 -3.96 -9.32 -16.86
C ALA A 164 -4.38 -10.79 -16.75
N THR A 165 -5.08 -11.32 -17.74
CA THR A 165 -5.74 -12.65 -17.66
C THR A 165 -5.27 -13.63 -18.72
N GLY A 166 -4.58 -13.17 -19.76
CA GLY A 166 -4.24 -13.96 -20.95
C GLY A 166 -5.46 -14.31 -21.80
N ARG A 167 -6.64 -13.73 -21.53
CA ARG A 167 -7.87 -14.06 -22.23
C ARG A 167 -7.84 -13.52 -23.66
N LEU A 168 -8.15 -14.37 -24.64
CA LEU A 168 -8.34 -13.95 -26.03
C LEU A 168 -9.55 -13.01 -26.15
N ILE A 169 -9.32 -11.81 -26.68
CA ILE A 169 -10.34 -10.76 -26.86
C ILE A 169 -10.52 -10.34 -28.33
N GLY A 170 -9.66 -10.81 -29.23
CA GLY A 170 -9.78 -10.61 -30.67
C GLY A 170 -8.78 -11.47 -31.42
N GLN A 171 -9.09 -11.81 -32.67
CA GLN A 171 -8.18 -12.54 -33.56
C GLN A 171 -8.53 -12.27 -35.01
N GLY A 172 -7.57 -12.46 -35.90
CA GLY A 172 -7.78 -12.33 -37.33
C GLY A 172 -6.57 -12.75 -38.15
N PHE A 173 -6.65 -12.52 -39.46
CA PHE A 173 -5.60 -12.82 -40.41
C PHE A 173 -5.22 -11.56 -41.18
N THR A 174 -3.92 -11.37 -41.44
CA THR A 174 -3.46 -10.27 -42.28
C THR A 174 -3.92 -10.43 -43.73
N ASP A 175 -4.19 -9.32 -44.41
CA ASP A 175 -4.56 -9.27 -45.82
C ASP A 175 -3.34 -9.24 -46.78
N ALA A 176 -3.58 -9.04 -48.08
CA ALA A 176 -2.52 -9.01 -49.09
C ALA A 176 -1.55 -7.83 -48.94
N SER A 177 -1.93 -6.79 -48.19
CA SER A 177 -1.06 -5.67 -47.83
C SER A 177 -0.34 -5.90 -46.49
N GLY A 178 -0.58 -7.04 -45.83
CA GLY A 178 -0.02 -7.37 -44.53
C GLY A 178 -0.76 -6.70 -43.38
N LEU A 179 -1.92 -6.08 -43.63
CA LEU A 179 -2.68 -5.35 -42.64
C LEU A 179 -3.72 -6.25 -41.96
N LEU A 180 -3.92 -6.01 -40.66
CA LEU A 180 -5.03 -6.53 -39.88
C LEU A 180 -5.53 -5.44 -38.95
N HIS A 181 -6.84 -5.17 -39.00
CA HIS A 181 -7.52 -4.26 -38.08
C HIS A 181 -8.31 -5.07 -37.05
N LEU A 182 -8.03 -4.85 -35.76
CA LEU A 182 -8.76 -5.46 -34.66
C LEU A 182 -9.40 -4.39 -33.80
N THR A 183 -10.64 -4.65 -33.37
CA THR A 183 -11.32 -3.84 -32.36
C THR A 183 -11.75 -4.77 -31.23
N ALA A 184 -11.36 -4.46 -30.00
CA ALA A 184 -11.66 -5.27 -28.83
C ALA A 184 -12.03 -4.40 -27.63
N THR A 185 -12.69 -4.99 -26.63
CA THR A 185 -12.93 -4.34 -25.35
C THR A 185 -12.01 -4.94 -24.28
N ALA A 186 -11.23 -4.08 -23.60
CA ALA A 186 -10.29 -4.50 -22.58
C ALA A 186 -10.37 -3.60 -21.34
N THR A 187 -10.14 -4.16 -20.15
CA THR A 187 -10.08 -3.36 -18.91
C THR A 187 -8.66 -2.90 -18.58
N GLY A 188 -7.65 -3.35 -19.34
CA GLY A 188 -6.24 -3.01 -19.11
C GLY A 188 -5.41 -3.05 -20.39
N GLY A 189 -4.11 -3.29 -20.28
CA GLY A 189 -3.25 -3.52 -21.45
C GLY A 189 -3.69 -4.74 -22.25
N VAL A 190 -3.34 -4.74 -23.53
CA VAL A 190 -3.59 -5.84 -24.46
C VAL A 190 -2.25 -6.35 -24.97
N ASN A 191 -2.06 -7.66 -25.02
CA ASN A 191 -0.92 -8.31 -25.65
C ASN A 191 -1.30 -8.74 -27.06
N VAL A 192 -0.65 -8.17 -28.07
CA VAL A 192 -0.79 -8.54 -29.48
C VAL A 192 0.23 -9.62 -29.79
N VAL A 193 -0.22 -10.77 -30.27
CA VAL A 193 0.62 -11.95 -30.52
C VAL A 193 0.50 -12.37 -31.97
N VAL A 194 1.64 -12.66 -32.62
CA VAL A 194 1.70 -13.30 -33.94
C VAL A 194 2.44 -14.64 -33.76
N PRO A 195 1.72 -15.75 -33.48
CA PRO A 195 2.32 -16.99 -33.01
C PRO A 195 3.38 -17.57 -33.95
N PHE A 196 3.11 -17.53 -35.26
CA PHE A 196 4.01 -18.07 -36.28
C PHE A 196 5.39 -17.37 -36.30
N LEU A 197 5.43 -16.10 -35.90
CA LEU A 197 6.66 -15.31 -35.84
C LEU A 197 7.28 -15.33 -34.43
N GLY A 198 6.63 -15.94 -33.44
CA GLY A 198 7.03 -15.82 -32.04
C GLY A 198 7.01 -14.37 -31.53
N PHE A 199 6.22 -13.50 -32.16
CA PHE A 199 6.15 -12.08 -31.83
C PHE A 199 5.06 -11.82 -30.79
N SER A 200 5.37 -10.96 -29.82
CA SER A 200 4.38 -10.41 -28.90
C SER A 200 4.72 -8.97 -28.54
N GLN A 201 3.72 -8.08 -28.49
CA GLN A 201 3.88 -6.70 -28.04
C GLN A 201 2.69 -6.28 -27.19
N THR A 202 2.97 -5.63 -26.06
CA THR A 202 1.94 -5.02 -25.23
C THR A 202 1.56 -3.64 -25.77
N VAL A 203 0.25 -3.39 -25.89
CA VAL A 203 -0.36 -2.11 -26.22
C VAL A 203 -1.22 -1.65 -25.04
N SER A 204 -1.13 -0.37 -24.70
CA SER A 204 -1.85 0.23 -23.57
C SER A 204 -2.78 1.36 -23.99
N GLY A 205 -2.57 1.96 -25.16
CA GLY A 205 -3.45 2.98 -25.72
C GLY A 205 -4.79 2.44 -26.21
N ASP A 206 -5.68 3.36 -26.59
CA ASP A 206 -7.01 3.06 -27.13
C ASP A 206 -6.97 2.84 -28.65
N SER A 207 -5.91 3.32 -29.32
CA SER A 207 -5.66 3.14 -30.74
C SER A 207 -4.16 3.06 -30.95
N GLU A 208 -3.65 1.93 -31.42
CA GLU A 208 -2.21 1.68 -31.56
C GLU A 208 -1.91 0.95 -32.86
N THR A 209 -0.80 1.32 -33.50
CA THR A 209 -0.27 0.62 -34.67
C THR A 209 0.92 -0.24 -34.27
N VAL A 210 0.84 -1.54 -34.57
CA VAL A 210 1.90 -2.52 -34.33
C VAL A 210 2.53 -2.88 -35.66
N ILE A 211 3.83 -2.64 -35.81
CA ILE A 211 4.56 -2.92 -37.05
C ILE A 211 5.53 -4.08 -36.80
N VAL A 212 5.36 -5.16 -37.55
CA VAL A 212 6.21 -6.35 -37.50
C VAL A 212 7.00 -6.46 -38.80
N ARG A 213 8.31 -6.34 -38.68
CA ARG A 213 9.25 -6.49 -39.80
C ARG A 213 9.84 -7.91 -39.79
N ILE A 214 9.75 -8.59 -40.93
CA ILE A 214 10.46 -9.85 -41.18
C ILE A 214 11.72 -9.54 -41.97
N GLU A 215 12.88 -9.97 -41.45
CA GLU A 215 14.16 -9.73 -42.12
C GLU A 215 14.33 -10.60 -43.38
N PRO A 216 15.00 -10.08 -44.41
CA PRO A 216 15.28 -10.85 -45.60
C PRO A 216 16.23 -12.01 -45.30
N ARG A 217 15.90 -13.20 -45.78
CA ARG A 217 16.80 -14.36 -45.66
C ARG A 217 17.68 -14.46 -46.91
N PRO A 218 19.02 -14.49 -46.76
CA PRO A 218 19.88 -14.77 -47.90
C PRO A 218 19.63 -16.20 -48.39
N LEU A 219 19.37 -16.36 -49.68
CA LEU A 219 19.35 -17.68 -50.29
C LEU A 219 20.76 -18.30 -50.19
N PRO A 220 20.89 -19.63 -49.98
CA PRO A 220 22.17 -20.30 -50.10
C PRO A 220 22.79 -19.97 -51.45
N GLY A 221 24.04 -19.51 -51.46
CA GLY A 221 24.76 -19.23 -52.70
C GLY A 221 24.79 -20.48 -53.59
N LEU A 222 24.68 -20.29 -54.90
CA LEU A 222 24.90 -21.36 -55.87
C LEU A 222 26.23 -22.07 -55.54
N ILE A 223 26.17 -23.39 -55.38
CA ILE A 223 27.36 -24.23 -55.24
C ILE A 223 28.18 -24.05 -56.53
N PRO A 224 29.49 -23.74 -56.45
CA PRO A 224 30.35 -23.48 -57.60
C PRO A 224 30.47 -24.66 -58.56
#